data_AF-A0A6B1DDK4-F1
#
_entry.id   AF-A0A6B1DDK4-F1
#
_cell.length_a   1.000
_cell.length_b   1.000
_cell.length_c   1.000
_cell.angle_alpha   90.00
_cell.angle_beta   90.00
_cell.angle_gamma   90.00
#
_symmetry.space_group_name_H-M   'P 1'
#
loop_
_entity.id
_entity.type
_entity.pdbx_description
1 polymer ?
#
loop_
_entity_poly.entity_id
_entity_poly.type
_entity_poly.pdbx_seq_one_letter_code
_entity_poly.pdbx_strand_id
1 'polypeptide(L)'
;MTATPTLTVTPTSIPTSTPTATPTNTPVPTPTPLIITDWRGDYWNNPNQSGPPLLTRNDLVIFFNWGEGTAASNLGVDHFSARWQRTLNFEAGIYRFNVEVDDGFRLYIDNVLVLDEWEEGAARTYTVDVPLSTGFHTIQVDYFERTGVALMRFWWERNDSFSGWKGEYFGNRGLQGNPVLVRDEPQIDFNWGEGRPAANLPADHFSARWQRRVSFEPGTYRFFLRIDDGARVYLDSQLILDAWEDGADRTVNVDVTLPGGERALQVEFFESSGVARISFWWQLAPTPTPTPTEALEPTPTETPEPPPAETPTPTETPEPPPAETPTPTE
;
A
#
# COMPACT_ATOMS: atom_id res chain seq x y z
N MET A 1 -99.82 63.39 -57.14
CA MET A 1 -98.46 63.95 -57.20
C MET A 1 -97.47 62.83 -56.94
N THR A 2 -96.36 62.90 -57.68
CA THR A 2 -95.03 62.31 -57.42
C THR A 2 -94.84 60.79 -57.43
N ALA A 3 -93.97 60.37 -58.35
CA ALA A 3 -93.52 59.03 -58.66
C ALA A 3 -92.62 58.41 -57.57
N THR A 4 -92.48 57.09 -57.58
CA THR A 4 -91.34 56.41 -56.94
C THR A 4 -90.86 55.26 -57.84
N PRO A 5 -89.58 55.22 -58.21
CA PRO A 5 -89.04 54.27 -59.19
C PRO A 5 -88.77 52.89 -58.60
N THR A 6 -88.85 51.89 -59.48
CA THR A 6 -88.51 50.49 -59.26
C THR A 6 -87.01 50.30 -58.97
N LEU A 7 -86.69 49.57 -57.90
CA LEU A 7 -85.33 49.10 -57.62
C LEU A 7 -85.18 47.64 -58.05
N THR A 8 -84.31 47.40 -59.03
CA THR A 8 -83.81 46.07 -59.39
C THR A 8 -82.79 45.63 -58.35
N VAL A 9 -83.05 44.53 -57.65
CA VAL A 9 -82.13 43.96 -56.67
C VAL A 9 -81.05 43.16 -57.39
N THR A 10 -79.79 43.60 -57.29
CA THR A 10 -78.61 42.84 -57.73
C THR A 10 -78.32 41.73 -56.71
N PRO A 11 -78.11 40.46 -57.13
CA PRO A 11 -77.75 39.40 -56.18
C PRO A 11 -76.37 39.67 -55.57
N THR A 12 -76.30 39.68 -54.24
CA THR A 12 -75.06 39.77 -53.47
C THR A 12 -74.26 38.47 -53.61
N SER A 13 -73.03 38.55 -54.11
CA SER A 13 -72.09 37.42 -54.13
C SER A 13 -71.68 37.04 -52.71
N ILE A 14 -71.83 35.77 -52.35
CA ILE A 14 -71.37 35.20 -51.08
C ILE A 14 -69.82 35.24 -51.08
N PRO A 15 -69.15 35.74 -50.02
CA PRO A 15 -67.70 35.68 -49.94
C PRO A 15 -67.24 34.22 -49.81
N THR A 16 -66.36 33.79 -50.72
CA THR A 16 -65.66 32.51 -50.64
C THR A 16 -64.78 32.48 -49.40
N SER A 17 -64.95 31.48 -48.53
CA SER A 17 -64.09 31.28 -47.36
C SER A 17 -62.66 31.00 -47.78
N THR A 18 -61.71 31.83 -47.34
CA THR A 18 -60.27 31.58 -47.47
C THR A 18 -59.91 30.30 -46.72
N PRO A 19 -59.21 29.32 -47.32
CA PRO A 19 -58.76 28.13 -46.61
C PRO A 19 -57.78 28.54 -45.50
N THR A 20 -58.07 28.15 -44.26
CA THR A 20 -57.14 28.25 -43.13
C THR A 20 -55.91 27.39 -43.43
N ALA A 21 -54.72 27.97 -43.36
CA ALA A 21 -53.47 27.23 -43.52
C ALA A 21 -53.40 26.08 -42.50
N THR A 22 -53.18 24.86 -42.99
CA THR A 22 -52.91 23.68 -42.17
C THR A 22 -51.72 23.99 -41.24
N PRO A 23 -51.78 23.70 -39.93
CA PRO A 23 -50.64 23.89 -39.04
C PRO A 23 -49.45 23.08 -39.57
N THR A 24 -48.37 23.77 -39.92
CA THR A 24 -47.09 23.13 -40.26
C THR A 24 -46.61 22.41 -39.01
N ASN A 25 -46.46 21.08 -39.08
CA ASN A 25 -45.79 20.31 -38.02
C ASN A 25 -44.37 20.84 -37.89
N THR A 26 -44.11 21.68 -36.89
CA THR A 26 -42.73 22.03 -36.51
C THR A 26 -42.06 20.74 -36.07
N PRO A 27 -40.94 20.32 -36.71
CA PRO A 27 -40.22 19.14 -36.26
C PRO A 27 -39.81 19.34 -34.80
N VAL A 28 -40.22 18.43 -33.94
CA VAL A 28 -39.74 18.39 -32.55
C VAL A 28 -38.22 18.22 -32.62
N PRO A 29 -37.42 19.10 -31.99
CA PRO A 29 -35.97 18.94 -31.99
C PRO A 29 -35.64 17.55 -31.45
N THR A 30 -34.85 16.78 -32.19
CA THR A 30 -34.33 15.50 -31.70
C THR A 30 -33.51 15.80 -30.44
N PRO A 31 -33.80 15.17 -29.29
CA PRO A 31 -33.05 15.44 -28.08
C PRO A 31 -31.58 15.13 -28.31
N THR A 32 -30.70 16.07 -27.98
CA THR A 32 -29.25 15.85 -27.98
C THR A 32 -28.94 14.65 -27.09
N PRO A 33 -28.16 13.66 -27.56
CA PRO A 33 -27.82 12.51 -26.75
C PRO A 33 -27.09 12.97 -25.49
N LEU A 34 -27.46 12.38 -24.35
CA LEU A 34 -26.79 12.66 -23.07
C LEU A 34 -25.34 12.16 -23.15
N ILE A 35 -24.39 13.06 -22.93
CA ILE A 35 -22.97 12.74 -22.84
C ILE A 35 -22.60 12.66 -21.36
N ILE A 36 -22.01 11.54 -20.94
CA ILE A 36 -21.46 11.36 -19.60
C ILE A 36 -19.94 11.37 -19.69
N THR A 37 -19.31 12.34 -19.02
CA THR A 37 -17.85 12.51 -18.93
C THR A 37 -17.31 12.21 -17.54
N ASP A 38 -18.18 12.24 -16.53
CA ASP A 38 -17.85 12.11 -15.12
C ASP A 38 -18.66 10.98 -14.50
N TRP A 39 -19.48 11.25 -13.47
CA TRP A 39 -20.33 10.25 -12.88
C TRP A 39 -21.63 10.13 -13.67
N ARG A 40 -21.93 8.91 -14.13
CA ARG A 40 -23.27 8.59 -14.61
C ARG A 40 -24.20 8.48 -13.40
N GLY A 41 -24.99 9.51 -13.14
CA GLY A 41 -25.98 9.52 -12.07
C GLY A 41 -27.35 9.11 -12.60
N ASP A 42 -27.84 7.95 -12.16
CA ASP A 42 -29.21 7.49 -12.37
C ASP A 42 -30.03 7.74 -11.10
N TYR A 43 -31.26 8.22 -11.25
CA TYR A 43 -32.14 8.58 -10.14
C TYR A 43 -33.53 7.95 -10.28
N TRP A 44 -34.07 7.44 -9.18
CA TRP A 44 -35.39 6.82 -9.10
C TRP A 44 -36.25 7.51 -8.05
N ASN A 45 -37.56 7.56 -8.30
CA ASN A 45 -38.57 8.04 -7.35
C ASN A 45 -39.12 6.88 -6.50
N ASN A 46 -38.20 6.06 -6.00
CA ASN A 46 -38.41 5.03 -5.00
C ASN A 46 -37.05 4.75 -4.32
N PRO A 47 -37.02 4.27 -3.07
CA PRO A 47 -35.76 4.01 -2.37
C PRO A 47 -35.04 2.73 -2.82
N ASN A 48 -35.70 1.88 -3.62
CA ASN A 48 -35.22 0.53 -3.94
C ASN A 48 -34.58 0.44 -5.34
N GLN A 49 -34.29 1.57 -5.99
CA GLN A 49 -33.73 1.64 -7.35
C GLN A 49 -34.50 0.75 -8.37
N SER A 50 -35.81 0.64 -8.19
CA SER A 50 -36.66 -0.29 -8.93
C SER A 50 -37.20 0.35 -10.21
N GLY A 51 -37.20 -0.41 -11.31
CA GLY A 51 -37.62 0.07 -12.64
C GLY A 51 -36.54 0.89 -13.35
N PRO A 52 -36.86 1.50 -14.51
CA PRO A 52 -35.95 2.42 -15.19
C PRO A 52 -35.77 3.72 -14.39
N PRO A 53 -34.59 4.36 -14.43
CA PRO A 53 -34.38 5.65 -13.79
C PRO A 53 -35.26 6.73 -14.43
N LEU A 54 -35.77 7.64 -13.60
CA LEU A 54 -36.57 8.80 -14.02
C LEU A 54 -35.70 9.94 -14.53
N LEU A 55 -34.44 9.98 -14.12
CA LEU A 55 -33.45 10.94 -14.55
C LEU A 55 -32.10 10.24 -14.65
N THR A 56 -31.41 10.44 -15.77
CA THR A 56 -29.98 10.16 -15.90
C THR A 56 -29.29 11.47 -16.22
N ARG A 57 -28.19 11.79 -15.53
CA ARG A 57 -27.36 12.97 -15.84
C ARG A 57 -25.87 12.74 -15.57
N ASN A 58 -25.05 13.67 -16.05
CA ASN A 58 -23.63 13.74 -15.74
C ASN A 58 -23.42 14.56 -14.47
N ASP A 59 -22.99 13.93 -13.38
CA ASP A 59 -22.62 14.62 -12.16
C ASP A 59 -21.10 14.76 -12.09
N LEU A 60 -20.62 16.00 -11.94
CA LEU A 60 -19.17 16.28 -11.90
C LEU A 60 -18.53 15.68 -10.64
N VAL A 61 -19.23 15.79 -9.51
CA VAL A 61 -18.86 15.26 -8.21
C VAL A 61 -20.09 14.69 -7.52
N ILE A 62 -19.89 13.73 -6.61
CA ILE A 62 -20.92 13.28 -5.68
C ILE A 62 -20.73 14.09 -4.39
N PHE A 63 -21.25 15.31 -4.37
CA PHE A 63 -21.14 16.22 -3.22
C PHE A 63 -22.45 16.99 -3.02
N PHE A 64 -23.52 16.24 -2.77
CA PHE A 64 -24.88 16.74 -2.68
C PHE A 64 -25.32 16.93 -1.24
N ASN A 65 -25.96 18.06 -0.98
CA ASN A 65 -26.75 18.30 0.23
C ASN A 65 -28.06 18.92 -0.26
N TRP A 66 -29.12 18.11 -0.28
CA TRP A 66 -30.44 18.55 -0.71
C TRP A 66 -31.27 19.10 0.45
N GLY A 67 -30.83 18.94 1.71
CA GLY A 67 -31.63 19.26 2.89
C GLY A 67 -32.95 18.50 2.85
N GLU A 68 -34.05 19.14 3.21
CA GLU A 68 -35.41 18.61 3.05
C GLU A 68 -35.95 18.74 1.61
N GLY A 69 -35.06 18.73 0.63
CA GLY A 69 -35.34 18.94 -0.79
C GLY A 69 -35.18 17.68 -1.62
N THR A 70 -35.12 17.85 -2.95
CA THR A 70 -34.99 16.73 -3.88
C THR A 70 -33.85 16.93 -4.88
N ALA A 71 -33.35 15.83 -5.45
CA ALA A 71 -32.28 15.86 -6.43
C ALA A 71 -32.66 16.47 -7.80
N ALA A 72 -33.95 16.49 -8.11
CA ALA A 72 -34.51 17.11 -9.31
C ALA A 72 -36.03 17.34 -9.16
N SER A 73 -36.58 18.34 -9.87
CA SER A 73 -38.00 18.72 -9.76
C SER A 73 -39.00 17.64 -10.18
N ASN A 74 -38.57 16.60 -10.89
CA ASN A 74 -39.38 15.45 -11.29
C ASN A 74 -39.24 14.23 -10.35
N LEU A 75 -38.52 14.38 -9.24
CA LEU A 75 -38.42 13.40 -8.16
C LEU A 75 -39.23 13.88 -6.96
N GLY A 76 -39.68 12.94 -6.13
CA GLY A 76 -40.24 13.25 -4.82
C GLY A 76 -39.19 13.90 -3.91
N VAL A 77 -39.67 14.67 -2.93
CA VAL A 77 -38.83 15.18 -1.84
C VAL A 77 -38.30 14.02 -1.00
N ASP A 78 -39.18 13.08 -0.68
CA ASP A 78 -38.88 11.85 0.05
C ASP A 78 -38.89 10.63 -0.89
N HIS A 79 -38.40 9.51 -0.39
CA HIS A 79 -38.47 8.19 -1.04
C HIS A 79 -37.83 8.13 -2.44
N PHE A 80 -36.62 8.68 -2.59
CA PHE A 80 -35.87 8.60 -3.83
C PHE A 80 -34.56 7.84 -3.65
N SER A 81 -33.94 7.44 -4.75
CA SER A 81 -32.62 6.80 -4.72
C SER A 81 -31.78 7.23 -5.91
N ALA A 82 -30.47 7.04 -5.80
CA ALA A 82 -29.52 7.34 -6.84
C ALA A 82 -28.45 6.25 -6.95
N ARG A 83 -27.89 6.12 -8.14
CA ARG A 83 -26.70 5.30 -8.43
C ARG A 83 -25.76 6.13 -9.27
N TRP A 84 -24.53 6.27 -8.80
CA TRP A 84 -23.45 6.86 -9.56
C TRP A 84 -22.45 5.80 -9.95
N GLN A 85 -22.04 5.79 -11.22
CA GLN A 85 -20.98 4.92 -11.71
C GLN A 85 -19.92 5.72 -12.48
N ARG A 86 -18.65 5.39 -12.25
CA ARG A 86 -17.51 5.91 -13.02
C ARG A 86 -16.38 4.91 -13.05
N THR A 87 -15.76 4.75 -14.22
CA THR A 87 -14.49 4.01 -14.37
C THR A 87 -13.34 5.01 -14.40
N LEU A 88 -12.36 4.83 -13.52
CA LEU A 88 -11.22 5.72 -13.33
C LEU A 88 -9.93 4.93 -13.39
N ASN A 89 -8.86 5.54 -13.91
CA ASN A 89 -7.52 4.95 -13.88
C ASN A 89 -6.83 5.32 -12.56
N PHE A 90 -6.42 4.33 -11.79
CA PHE A 90 -5.68 4.50 -10.54
C PHE A 90 -4.23 4.04 -10.68
N GLU A 91 -3.35 4.62 -9.85
CA GLU A 91 -2.05 4.04 -9.58
C GLU A 91 -2.20 2.98 -8.48
N ALA A 92 -1.27 2.02 -8.41
CA ALA A 92 -1.29 1.07 -7.32
C ALA A 92 -1.03 1.77 -5.97
N GLY A 93 -1.86 1.45 -4.98
CA GLY A 93 -1.80 2.08 -3.66
C GLY A 93 -3.01 1.72 -2.82
N ILE A 94 -2.97 2.16 -1.57
CA ILE A 94 -4.13 2.08 -0.68
C ILE A 94 -4.89 3.42 -0.80
N TYR A 95 -6.18 3.34 -1.09
CA TYR A 95 -7.04 4.51 -1.21
C TYR A 95 -8.09 4.49 -0.10
N ARG A 96 -8.21 5.62 0.59
CA ARG A 96 -9.23 5.86 1.58
C ARG A 96 -10.45 6.45 0.91
N PHE A 97 -11.55 5.71 0.92
CA PHE A 97 -12.85 6.16 0.46
C PHE A 97 -13.66 6.68 1.64
N ASN A 98 -14.27 7.86 1.48
CA ASN A 98 -15.06 8.51 2.50
C ASN A 98 -16.47 8.79 1.97
N VAL A 99 -17.46 8.57 2.82
CA VAL A 99 -18.89 8.83 2.54
C VAL A 99 -19.50 9.59 3.70
N GLU A 100 -20.18 10.70 3.42
CA GLU A 100 -21.10 11.38 4.34
C GLU A 100 -22.52 11.22 3.77
N VAL A 101 -23.42 10.64 4.54
CA VAL A 101 -24.72 10.16 4.04
C VAL A 101 -25.86 10.37 5.04
N ASP A 102 -27.03 10.70 4.51
CA ASP A 102 -28.36 10.65 5.14
C ASP A 102 -29.36 10.35 3.99
N ASP A 103 -30.05 9.21 3.90
CA ASP A 103 -30.11 8.08 4.84
C ASP A 103 -28.99 7.02 4.68
N GLY A 104 -29.00 6.25 3.59
CA GLY A 104 -28.23 5.01 3.45
C GLY A 104 -27.55 4.85 2.09
N PHE A 105 -26.47 4.04 2.04
CA PHE A 105 -25.66 3.86 0.85
C PHE A 105 -24.99 2.48 0.74
N ARG A 106 -24.50 2.16 -0.46
CA ARG A 106 -23.54 1.08 -0.70
C ARG A 106 -22.42 1.58 -1.60
N LEU A 107 -21.19 1.15 -1.31
CA LEU A 107 -20.02 1.41 -2.16
C LEU A 107 -19.53 0.10 -2.76
N TYR A 108 -19.33 0.09 -4.07
CA TYR A 108 -18.71 -1.01 -4.78
C TYR A 108 -17.47 -0.53 -5.54
N ILE A 109 -16.44 -1.37 -5.52
CA ILE A 109 -15.23 -1.21 -6.33
C ILE A 109 -15.06 -2.48 -7.15
N ASP A 110 -14.98 -2.35 -8.48
CA ASP A 110 -14.94 -3.48 -9.43
C ASP A 110 -16.04 -4.52 -9.17
N ASN A 111 -17.25 -4.02 -8.92
CA ASN A 111 -18.44 -4.83 -8.60
C ASN A 111 -18.36 -5.59 -7.27
N VAL A 112 -17.32 -5.40 -6.46
CA VAL A 112 -17.21 -5.93 -5.09
C VAL A 112 -17.79 -4.91 -4.11
N LEU A 113 -18.75 -5.33 -3.28
CA LEU A 113 -19.32 -4.51 -2.20
C LEU A 113 -18.27 -4.30 -1.10
N VAL A 114 -17.84 -3.05 -0.89
CA VAL A 114 -16.81 -2.70 0.10
C VAL A 114 -17.40 -2.05 1.36
N LEU A 115 -18.54 -1.37 1.25
CA LEU A 115 -19.32 -0.84 2.37
C LEU A 115 -20.81 -1.05 2.09
N ASP A 116 -21.54 -1.57 3.08
CA ASP A 116 -22.98 -1.81 3.01
C ASP A 116 -23.69 -1.19 4.21
N GLU A 117 -24.14 0.04 4.04
CA GLU A 117 -24.88 0.81 5.05
C GLU A 117 -26.25 1.19 4.48
N TRP A 118 -26.96 0.17 3.97
CA TRP A 118 -28.28 0.32 3.37
C TRP A 118 -29.39 0.38 4.43
N GLU A 119 -29.25 1.31 5.36
CA GLU A 119 -30.16 1.51 6.49
C GLU A 119 -30.57 2.99 6.64
N GLU A 120 -31.75 3.20 7.21
CA GLU A 120 -32.25 4.55 7.55
C GLU A 120 -31.42 5.17 8.66
N GLY A 121 -31.36 6.50 8.67
CA GLY A 121 -30.83 7.25 9.79
C GLY A 121 -30.14 8.53 9.37
N ALA A 122 -30.01 9.43 10.34
CA ALA A 122 -29.44 10.75 10.15
C ALA A 122 -27.98 10.73 9.63
N ALA A 123 -27.51 11.91 9.22
CA ALA A 123 -26.15 12.17 8.75
C ALA A 123 -25.05 11.41 9.53
N ARG A 124 -24.33 10.54 8.82
CA ARG A 124 -23.20 9.73 9.31
C ARG A 124 -22.02 9.80 8.35
N THR A 125 -20.82 9.57 8.86
CA THR A 125 -19.59 9.49 8.07
C THR A 125 -18.97 8.10 8.17
N TYR A 126 -18.64 7.52 7.02
CA TYR A 126 -17.97 6.22 6.90
C TYR A 126 -16.68 6.34 6.11
N THR A 127 -15.72 5.48 6.44
CA THR A 127 -14.41 5.43 5.79
C THR A 127 -13.97 3.98 5.60
N VAL A 128 -13.39 3.66 4.44
CA VAL A 128 -12.76 2.36 4.18
C VAL A 128 -11.46 2.54 3.40
N ASP A 129 -10.41 1.82 3.79
CA ASP A 129 -9.16 1.74 3.04
C ASP A 129 -9.20 0.53 2.10
N VAL A 130 -9.00 0.76 0.81
CA VAL A 130 -9.04 -0.28 -0.24
C VAL A 130 -7.73 -0.28 -1.02
N PRO A 131 -6.99 -1.41 -1.09
CA PRO A 131 -5.85 -1.54 -1.97
C PRO A 131 -6.32 -1.66 -3.42
N LEU A 132 -5.85 -0.74 -4.28
CA LEU A 132 -6.09 -0.77 -5.71
C LEU A 132 -4.80 -1.10 -6.46
N SER A 133 -4.96 -1.84 -7.55
CA SER A 133 -3.88 -2.04 -8.51
C SER A 133 -3.74 -0.84 -9.45
N THR A 134 -2.63 -0.80 -10.19
CA THR A 134 -2.54 0.13 -11.32
C THR A 134 -3.53 -0.29 -12.40
N GLY A 135 -4.34 0.64 -12.90
CA GLY A 135 -5.27 0.41 -14.01
C GLY A 135 -6.66 0.98 -13.80
N PHE A 136 -7.58 0.61 -14.68
CA PHE A 136 -8.97 1.05 -14.62
C PHE A 136 -9.75 0.28 -13.56
N HIS A 137 -10.34 1.01 -12.63
CA HIS A 137 -11.25 0.50 -11.61
C HIS A 137 -12.63 1.15 -11.76
N THR A 138 -13.70 0.37 -11.62
CA THR A 138 -15.07 0.88 -11.65
C THR A 138 -15.55 1.13 -10.23
N ILE A 139 -15.96 2.37 -9.96
CA ILE A 139 -16.58 2.76 -8.70
C ILE A 139 -18.07 2.91 -8.92
N GLN A 140 -18.85 2.31 -8.02
CA GLN A 140 -20.29 2.52 -7.95
C GLN A 140 -20.70 2.94 -6.54
N VAL A 141 -21.48 4.01 -6.44
CA VAL A 141 -22.11 4.46 -5.20
C VAL A 141 -23.62 4.37 -5.37
N ASP A 142 -24.27 3.54 -4.58
CA ASP A 142 -25.73 3.49 -4.48
C ASP A 142 -26.15 4.28 -3.24
N TYR A 143 -27.27 5.00 -3.33
CA TYR A 143 -27.82 5.83 -2.27
C TYR A 143 -29.34 5.73 -2.25
N PHE A 144 -29.95 5.84 -1.07
CA PHE A 144 -31.37 6.14 -0.95
C PHE A 144 -31.63 7.20 0.11
N GLU A 145 -32.71 7.95 -0.13
CA GLU A 145 -33.39 8.82 0.80
C GLU A 145 -34.76 8.23 1.10
N ARG A 146 -35.09 8.11 2.39
CA ARG A 146 -36.43 7.71 2.82
C ARG A 146 -37.24 8.93 3.17
N THR A 147 -36.86 9.72 4.17
CA THR A 147 -37.57 10.93 4.59
C THR A 147 -36.66 11.90 5.33
N GLY A 148 -36.88 13.20 5.14
CA GLY A 148 -36.20 14.22 5.93
C GLY A 148 -34.99 14.82 5.21
N VAL A 149 -33.82 14.79 5.83
CA VAL A 149 -32.63 15.45 5.28
C VAL A 149 -31.89 14.50 4.34
N ALA A 150 -31.80 14.88 3.07
CA ALA A 150 -31.07 14.12 2.08
C ALA A 150 -29.65 14.67 1.87
N LEU A 151 -28.65 13.84 2.16
CA LEU A 151 -27.22 14.16 2.09
C LEU A 151 -26.44 13.01 1.46
N MET A 152 -25.58 13.31 0.48
CA MET A 152 -24.67 12.33 -0.10
C MET A 152 -23.40 13.01 -0.60
N ARG A 153 -22.30 12.79 0.10
CA ARG A 153 -20.95 13.21 -0.31
C ARG A 153 -20.04 12.01 -0.34
N PHE A 154 -19.32 11.85 -1.45
CA PHE A 154 -18.34 10.79 -1.64
C PHE A 154 -17.06 11.37 -2.22
N TRP A 155 -15.94 11.04 -1.60
CA TRP A 155 -14.60 11.40 -2.07
C TRP A 155 -13.60 10.34 -1.66
N TRP A 156 -12.38 10.45 -2.18
CA TRP A 156 -11.29 9.57 -1.79
C TRP A 156 -9.95 10.30 -1.83
N GLU A 157 -9.00 9.74 -1.11
CA GLU A 157 -7.62 10.17 -1.10
C GLU A 157 -6.68 8.96 -1.10
N ARG A 158 -5.47 9.15 -1.61
CA ARG A 158 -4.43 8.13 -1.49
C ARG A 158 -3.94 8.11 -0.04
N ASN A 159 -4.00 6.95 0.59
CA ASN A 159 -3.63 6.73 1.98
C ASN A 159 -2.56 5.63 2.08
N ASP A 160 -1.31 6.00 1.85
CA ASP A 160 -0.15 5.11 1.91
C ASP A 160 0.30 4.80 3.36
N SER A 161 -0.66 4.52 4.26
CA SER A 161 -0.38 4.08 5.62
C SER A 161 -0.20 2.57 5.64
N PHE A 162 0.98 2.09 6.06
CA PHE A 162 1.32 0.67 6.14
C PHE A 162 1.64 0.29 7.59
N SER A 163 0.95 -0.72 8.12
CA SER A 163 1.13 -1.23 9.48
C SER A 163 2.17 -2.35 9.56
N GLY A 164 2.35 -3.09 8.46
CA GLY A 164 3.35 -4.13 8.28
C GLY A 164 4.43 -3.68 7.30
N TRP A 165 4.64 -4.47 6.25
CA TRP A 165 5.53 -4.19 5.15
C TRP A 165 4.76 -3.54 4.01
N LYS A 166 5.23 -2.38 3.55
CA LYS A 166 4.81 -1.85 2.26
C LYS A 166 5.38 -2.75 1.16
N GLY A 167 4.57 -3.66 0.62
CA GLY A 167 4.92 -4.53 -0.50
C GLY A 167 4.52 -3.92 -1.84
N GLU A 168 5.50 -3.66 -2.69
CA GLU A 168 5.35 -3.15 -4.05
C GLU A 168 5.72 -4.24 -5.04
N TYR A 169 4.81 -4.59 -5.96
CA TYR A 169 5.02 -5.68 -6.93
C TYR A 169 5.02 -5.14 -8.37
N PHE A 170 5.94 -5.63 -9.18
CA PHE A 170 6.24 -5.12 -10.51
C PHE A 170 6.11 -6.23 -11.54
N GLY A 171 5.50 -5.93 -12.70
CA GLY A 171 5.35 -6.85 -13.81
C GLY A 171 6.62 -7.04 -14.66
N ASN A 172 7.80 -6.86 -14.06
CA ASN A 172 9.10 -7.06 -14.67
C ASN A 172 10.11 -7.46 -13.60
N ARG A 173 11.17 -8.17 -13.99
CA ARG A 173 12.26 -8.62 -13.09
C ARG A 173 13.05 -7.48 -12.44
N GLY A 174 13.02 -6.29 -13.03
CA GLY A 174 13.96 -5.21 -12.72
C GLY A 174 13.47 -4.14 -11.74
N LEU A 175 12.31 -4.34 -11.08
CA LEU A 175 11.69 -3.32 -10.20
C LEU A 175 11.44 -1.97 -10.92
N GLN A 176 11.17 -2.02 -12.22
CA GLN A 176 11.07 -0.82 -13.07
C GLN A 176 9.65 -0.31 -13.17
N GLY A 177 9.51 1.02 -13.28
CA GLY A 177 8.24 1.70 -13.48
C GLY A 177 7.39 1.77 -12.21
N ASN A 178 6.09 2.03 -12.40
CA ASN A 178 5.13 2.02 -11.30
C ASN A 178 4.80 0.58 -10.90
N PRO A 179 4.63 0.29 -9.60
CA PRO A 179 4.17 -1.03 -9.18
C PRO A 179 2.78 -1.30 -9.76
N VAL A 180 2.56 -2.55 -10.14
CA VAL A 180 1.26 -3.05 -10.60
C VAL A 180 0.32 -3.27 -9.42
N LEU A 181 0.88 -3.56 -8.24
CA LEU A 181 0.17 -3.85 -7.01
C LEU A 181 0.96 -3.31 -5.82
N VAL A 182 0.26 -2.71 -4.86
CA VAL A 182 0.80 -2.31 -3.57
C VAL A 182 -0.07 -2.91 -2.46
N ARG A 183 0.54 -3.53 -1.45
CA ARG A 183 -0.13 -4.17 -0.32
C ARG A 183 0.55 -3.82 1.00
N ASP A 184 -0.24 -3.87 2.08
CA ASP A 184 0.28 -3.94 3.44
C ASP A 184 0.40 -5.41 3.85
N GLU A 185 1.63 -5.92 3.94
CA GLU A 185 1.91 -7.33 4.18
C GLU A 185 2.37 -7.54 5.64
N PRO A 186 1.76 -8.45 6.41
CA PRO A 186 2.14 -8.65 7.82
C PRO A 186 3.57 -9.21 7.97
N GLN A 187 4.02 -9.97 6.98
CA GLN A 187 5.33 -10.61 6.93
C GLN A 187 5.77 -10.84 5.47
N ILE A 188 7.05 -11.14 5.28
CA ILE A 188 7.58 -11.63 4.01
C ILE A 188 7.76 -13.14 4.16
N ASP A 189 6.73 -13.89 3.82
CA ASP A 189 6.72 -15.36 3.80
C ASP A 189 5.74 -15.86 2.74
N PHE A 190 6.24 -15.96 1.51
CA PHE A 190 5.47 -16.25 0.31
C PHE A 190 6.01 -17.47 -0.41
N ASN A 191 5.10 -18.34 -0.81
CA ASN A 191 5.36 -19.49 -1.65
C ASN A 191 4.28 -19.54 -2.74
N TRP A 192 4.56 -18.89 -3.87
CA TRP A 192 3.62 -18.83 -4.99
C TRP A 192 3.68 -20.10 -5.86
N GLY A 193 4.71 -20.95 -5.70
CA GLY A 193 4.93 -22.06 -6.62
C GLY A 193 5.15 -21.52 -8.04
N GLU A 194 4.56 -22.16 -9.05
CA GLU A 194 4.51 -21.67 -10.43
C GLU A 194 3.44 -20.56 -10.65
N GLY A 195 2.96 -19.97 -9.56
CA GLY A 195 1.88 -18.99 -9.54
C GLY A 195 2.39 -17.55 -9.58
N ARG A 196 1.60 -16.66 -8.97
CA ARG A 196 1.85 -15.20 -8.96
C ARG A 196 1.19 -14.52 -7.77
N PRO A 197 1.65 -13.33 -7.36
CA PRO A 197 1.06 -12.59 -6.24
C PRO A 197 -0.37 -12.07 -6.46
N ALA A 198 -0.74 -11.83 -7.73
CA ALA A 198 -2.07 -11.37 -8.13
C ALA A 198 -2.31 -11.63 -9.63
N ALA A 199 -3.57 -11.65 -10.06
CA ALA A 199 -3.96 -11.99 -11.43
C ALA A 199 -3.42 -11.05 -12.52
N ASN A 200 -3.16 -9.79 -12.17
CA ASN A 200 -2.64 -8.74 -13.05
C ASN A 200 -1.10 -8.73 -13.16
N LEU A 201 -0.42 -9.65 -12.46
CA LEU A 201 1.02 -9.90 -12.61
C LEU A 201 1.25 -11.13 -13.51
N PRO A 202 2.41 -11.21 -14.19
CA PRO A 202 2.81 -12.44 -14.86
C PRO A 202 3.18 -13.53 -13.83
N ALA A 203 3.17 -14.80 -14.25
CA ALA A 203 3.62 -15.93 -13.43
C ALA A 203 5.15 -15.91 -13.25
N ASP A 204 5.86 -15.65 -14.34
CA ASP A 204 7.33 -15.51 -14.37
C ASP A 204 7.72 -14.04 -14.60
N HIS A 205 9.00 -13.71 -14.44
CA HIS A 205 9.57 -12.40 -14.76
C HIS A 205 8.93 -11.22 -14.00
N PHE A 206 8.54 -11.42 -12.74
CA PHE A 206 8.05 -10.36 -11.86
C PHE A 206 9.08 -10.03 -10.79
N SER A 207 8.88 -8.93 -10.08
CA SER A 207 9.72 -8.57 -8.94
C SER A 207 8.91 -7.91 -7.84
N ALA A 208 9.47 -7.83 -6.64
CA ALA A 208 8.82 -7.22 -5.50
C ALA A 208 9.82 -6.49 -4.61
N ARG A 209 9.36 -5.41 -3.96
CA ARG A 209 10.10 -4.65 -2.97
C ARG A 209 9.24 -4.46 -1.74
N TRP A 210 9.74 -4.86 -0.59
CA TRP A 210 9.12 -4.64 0.70
C TRP A 210 9.93 -3.66 1.53
N GLN A 211 9.25 -2.69 2.14
CA GLN A 211 9.88 -1.70 3.02
C GLN A 211 9.15 -1.64 4.37
N ARG A 212 9.92 -1.55 5.46
CA ARG A 212 9.39 -1.38 6.82
C ARG A 212 10.41 -0.68 7.71
N ARG A 213 9.94 0.11 8.68
CA ARG A 213 10.77 0.61 9.79
C ARG A 213 10.56 -0.29 11.01
N VAL A 214 11.65 -0.72 11.63
CA VAL A 214 11.64 -1.65 12.77
C VAL A 214 12.56 -1.12 13.86
N SER A 215 12.08 -1.10 15.10
CA SER A 215 12.91 -0.80 16.27
C SER A 215 13.63 -2.05 16.75
N PHE A 216 14.96 -1.98 16.78
CA PHE A 216 15.82 -3.05 17.28
C PHE A 216 16.40 -2.70 18.65
N GLU A 217 16.57 -3.70 19.51
CA GLU A 217 17.45 -3.58 20.67
C GLU A 217 18.92 -3.66 20.24
N PRO A 218 19.88 -3.09 20.99
CA PRO A 218 21.30 -3.26 20.70
C PRO A 218 21.70 -4.73 20.73
N GLY A 219 22.48 -5.17 19.74
CA GLY A 219 22.93 -6.56 19.64
C GLY A 219 23.31 -6.99 18.23
N THR A 220 23.84 -8.20 18.12
CA THR A 220 24.12 -8.84 16.83
C THR A 220 22.89 -9.60 16.38
N TYR A 221 22.37 -9.27 15.19
CA TYR A 221 21.23 -9.97 14.60
C TYR A 221 21.68 -10.79 13.40
N ARG A 222 21.18 -12.03 13.32
CA ARG A 222 21.29 -12.86 12.11
C ARG A 222 20.04 -12.65 11.27
N PHE A 223 20.22 -12.10 10.08
CA PHE A 223 19.17 -11.97 9.07
C PHE A 223 19.20 -13.19 8.15
N PHE A 224 18.05 -13.78 7.90
CA PHE A 224 17.88 -14.95 7.03
C PHE A 224 16.99 -14.60 5.85
N LEU A 225 17.33 -15.15 4.70
CA LEU A 225 16.61 -15.00 3.46
C LEU A 225 16.54 -16.36 2.77
N ARG A 226 15.33 -16.90 2.63
CA ARG A 226 15.04 -18.10 1.82
C ARG A 226 14.41 -17.65 0.52
N ILE A 227 14.96 -18.05 -0.62
CA ILE A 227 14.64 -17.44 -1.93
C ILE A 227 14.71 -18.45 -3.08
N ASP A 228 13.84 -18.23 -4.06
CA ASP A 228 13.78 -18.83 -5.41
C ASP A 228 13.02 -17.80 -6.27
N ASP A 229 13.60 -17.06 -7.22
CA ASP A 229 14.99 -17.08 -7.70
C ASP A 229 16.02 -16.27 -6.88
N GLY A 230 15.88 -14.94 -6.85
CA GLY A 230 16.94 -14.03 -6.39
C GLY A 230 16.42 -12.87 -5.55
N ALA A 231 17.16 -12.46 -4.52
CA ALA A 231 16.75 -11.38 -3.64
C ALA A 231 17.92 -10.75 -2.89
N ARG A 232 17.70 -9.56 -2.32
CA ARG A 232 18.70 -8.79 -1.57
C ARG A 232 18.07 -7.99 -0.45
N VAL A 233 18.84 -7.72 0.59
CA VAL A 233 18.39 -7.05 1.81
C VAL A 233 19.24 -5.82 2.09
N TYR A 234 18.57 -4.72 2.36
CA TYR A 234 19.16 -3.46 2.78
C TYR A 234 18.74 -3.13 4.21
N LEU A 235 19.68 -2.57 4.96
CA LEU A 235 19.47 -1.97 6.27
C LEU A 235 19.99 -0.53 6.24
N ASP A 236 19.14 0.45 6.56
CA ASP A 236 19.44 1.88 6.47
C ASP A 236 20.07 2.27 5.11
N SER A 237 19.49 1.72 4.03
CA SER A 237 19.96 1.87 2.64
C SER A 237 21.32 1.25 2.32
N GLN A 238 21.95 0.53 3.25
CA GLN A 238 23.17 -0.23 3.01
C GLN A 238 22.83 -1.68 2.68
N LEU A 239 23.42 -2.20 1.61
CA LEU A 239 23.27 -3.61 1.20
C LEU A 239 23.98 -4.50 2.23
N ILE A 240 23.22 -5.33 2.95
CA ILE A 240 23.77 -6.24 3.98
C ILE A 240 23.79 -7.70 3.51
N LEU A 241 22.94 -8.07 2.56
CA LEU A 241 22.86 -9.42 2.00
C LEU A 241 22.50 -9.30 0.52
N ASP A 242 23.34 -9.85 -0.35
CA ASP A 242 23.14 -9.84 -1.80
C ASP A 242 23.13 -11.27 -2.36
N ALA A 243 21.95 -11.72 -2.80
CA ALA A 243 21.75 -12.96 -3.55
C ALA A 243 20.95 -12.66 -4.82
N TRP A 244 21.29 -11.56 -5.50
CA TRP A 244 20.62 -11.09 -6.72
C TRP A 244 21.05 -11.85 -7.98
N GLU A 245 20.84 -13.16 -7.96
CA GLU A 245 21.19 -14.10 -9.04
C GLU A 245 20.10 -15.17 -9.19
N ASP A 246 19.96 -15.71 -10.41
CA ASP A 246 19.04 -16.80 -10.69
C ASP A 246 19.45 -18.06 -9.93
N GLY A 247 18.49 -18.86 -9.47
CA GLY A 247 18.78 -20.12 -8.81
C GLY A 247 17.64 -20.65 -7.95
N ALA A 248 17.63 -21.96 -7.74
CA ALA A 248 16.58 -22.65 -6.99
C ALA A 248 16.56 -22.30 -5.48
N ASP A 249 15.50 -22.74 -4.80
CA ASP A 249 15.26 -22.62 -3.36
C ASP A 249 16.52 -22.83 -2.51
N ARG A 250 16.99 -21.74 -1.92
CA ARG A 250 18.16 -21.70 -1.04
C ARG A 250 17.97 -20.72 0.10
N THR A 251 18.69 -20.95 1.19
CA THR A 251 18.72 -20.05 2.34
C THR A 251 20.12 -19.46 2.51
N VAL A 252 20.18 -18.13 2.58
CA VAL A 252 21.39 -17.35 2.84
C VAL A 252 21.17 -16.48 4.08
N ASN A 253 22.25 -16.07 4.74
CA ASN A 253 22.17 -15.28 5.97
C ASN A 253 23.39 -14.37 6.16
N VAL A 254 23.22 -13.34 7.00
CA VAL A 254 24.28 -12.41 7.41
C VAL A 254 24.10 -12.00 8.87
N ASP A 255 25.21 -11.84 9.60
CA ASP A 255 25.22 -11.28 10.95
C ASP A 255 25.54 -9.78 10.89
N VAL A 256 24.71 -8.95 11.53
CA VAL A 256 24.89 -7.49 11.60
C VAL A 256 24.76 -7.02 13.04
N THR A 257 25.78 -6.30 13.51
CA THR A 257 25.75 -5.67 14.84
C THR A 257 25.04 -4.33 14.77
N LEU A 258 23.98 -4.17 15.56
CA LEU A 258 23.17 -2.97 15.63
C LEU A 258 23.35 -2.29 16.98
N PRO A 259 23.48 -0.96 17.03
CA PRO A 259 23.46 -0.22 18.30
C PRO A 259 22.04 -0.02 18.84
N GLY A 260 21.03 -0.69 18.26
CA GLY A 260 19.61 -0.51 18.55
C GLY A 260 18.98 0.68 17.82
N GLY A 261 17.73 0.98 18.18
CA GLY A 261 16.93 2.07 17.62
C GLY A 261 16.13 1.67 16.39
N GLU A 262 15.41 2.65 15.83
CA GLU A 262 14.63 2.46 14.59
C GLU A 262 15.56 2.32 13.38
N ARG A 263 15.33 1.28 12.58
CA ARG A 263 16.08 0.95 11.36
C ARG A 263 15.14 0.77 10.19
N ALA A 264 15.57 1.23 9.01
CA ALA A 264 14.84 1.00 7.77
C ALA A 264 15.30 -0.34 7.16
N LEU A 265 14.36 -1.26 6.96
CA LEU A 265 14.59 -2.48 6.20
C LEU A 265 13.97 -2.35 4.82
N GLN A 266 14.70 -2.81 3.82
CA GLN A 266 14.20 -3.02 2.47
C GLN A 266 14.62 -4.40 1.99
N VAL A 267 13.67 -5.18 1.50
CA VAL A 267 13.90 -6.48 0.87
C VAL A 267 13.45 -6.37 -0.58
N GLU A 268 14.30 -6.76 -1.51
CA GLU A 268 13.98 -6.82 -2.92
C GLU A 268 14.09 -8.25 -3.41
N PHE A 269 13.18 -8.66 -4.28
CA PHE A 269 13.06 -9.99 -4.86
C PHE A 269 12.80 -9.90 -6.35
N PHE A 270 13.29 -10.86 -7.10
CA PHE A 270 12.79 -11.13 -8.45
C PHE A 270 12.55 -12.62 -8.64
N GLU A 271 11.58 -12.90 -9.50
CA GLU A 271 11.38 -14.21 -10.10
C GLU A 271 11.78 -14.13 -11.58
N SER A 272 12.63 -15.05 -12.01
CA SER A 272 12.95 -15.23 -13.43
C SER A 272 12.00 -16.23 -14.05
N SER A 273 11.95 -17.46 -13.54
CA SER A 273 11.03 -18.48 -14.04
C SER A 273 10.87 -19.67 -13.10
N GLY A 274 9.68 -20.28 -13.10
CA GLY A 274 9.45 -21.53 -12.39
C GLY A 274 8.83 -21.29 -11.01
N VAL A 275 9.51 -21.73 -9.94
CA VAL A 275 8.95 -21.68 -8.60
C VAL A 275 9.36 -20.38 -7.92
N ALA A 276 8.38 -19.51 -7.65
CA ALA A 276 8.61 -18.30 -6.89
C ALA A 276 8.39 -18.51 -5.39
N ARG A 277 9.44 -18.24 -4.59
CA ARG A 277 9.41 -18.30 -3.13
C ARG A 277 10.30 -17.23 -2.51
N ILE A 278 9.80 -16.61 -1.43
CA ILE A 278 10.63 -15.78 -0.56
C ILE A 278 10.15 -15.82 0.89
N SER A 279 11.08 -15.99 1.82
CA SER A 279 10.85 -15.77 3.25
C SER A 279 11.99 -14.94 3.82
N PHE A 280 11.70 -13.91 4.61
CA PHE A 280 12.69 -13.08 5.29
C PHE A 280 12.37 -12.93 6.78
N TRP A 281 13.36 -13.24 7.62
CA TRP A 281 13.24 -13.17 9.07
C TRP A 281 14.60 -12.88 9.72
N TRP A 282 14.61 -12.55 11.00
CA TRP A 282 15.83 -12.36 11.76
C TRP A 282 15.69 -12.86 13.19
N GLN A 283 16.84 -13.09 13.85
CA GLN A 283 16.89 -13.39 15.27
C GLN A 283 18.10 -12.70 15.92
N LEU A 284 17.99 -12.37 17.19
CA LEU A 284 19.14 -11.94 17.98
C LEU A 284 20.11 -13.13 18.07
N ALA A 285 21.32 -12.96 17.55
CA ALA A 285 22.35 -13.98 17.65
C ALA A 285 22.75 -14.14 19.12
N PRO A 286 23.01 -15.37 19.58
CA PRO A 286 23.49 -15.58 20.94
C PRO A 286 24.78 -14.79 21.12
N THR A 287 24.91 -14.06 22.22
CA THR A 287 26.20 -13.51 22.64
C THR A 287 27.17 -14.68 22.70
N PRO A 288 28.35 -14.61 22.06
CA PRO A 288 29.33 -15.67 22.22
C PRO A 288 29.52 -15.86 23.72
N THR A 289 29.21 -17.06 24.23
CA THR A 289 29.60 -17.42 25.60
C THR A 289 31.11 -17.19 25.61
N PRO A 290 31.65 -16.32 26.50
CA PRO A 290 33.10 -16.19 26.58
C PRO A 290 33.64 -17.60 26.78
N THR A 291 34.45 -18.07 25.83
CA THR A 291 35.25 -19.27 26.07
C THR A 291 35.90 -19.03 27.42
N PRO A 292 35.68 -19.89 28.44
CA PRO A 292 36.38 -19.71 29.70
C PRO A 292 37.85 -19.64 29.33
N THR A 293 38.47 -18.48 29.57
CA THR A 293 39.92 -18.35 29.51
C THR A 293 40.42 -19.53 30.33
N GLU A 294 41.10 -20.49 29.69
CA GLU A 294 41.85 -21.50 30.42
C GLU A 294 42.69 -20.71 31.41
N ALA A 295 42.34 -20.81 32.70
CA ALA A 295 43.15 -20.22 33.74
C ALA A 295 44.51 -20.86 33.53
N LEU A 296 45.52 -20.04 33.17
CA LEU A 296 46.90 -20.49 33.20
C LEU A 296 47.08 -21.18 34.55
N GLU A 297 47.34 -22.48 34.53
CA GLU A 297 47.71 -23.21 35.74
C GLU A 297 48.78 -22.35 36.43
N PRO A 298 48.65 -22.06 37.74
CA PRO A 298 49.67 -21.28 38.42
C PRO A 298 50.99 -22.00 38.21
N THR A 299 51.92 -21.34 37.52
CA THR A 299 53.30 -21.81 37.42
C THR A 299 53.76 -22.12 38.84
N PRO A 300 54.23 -23.35 39.14
CA PRO A 300 54.73 -23.66 40.47
C PRO A 300 55.79 -22.60 40.79
N THR A 301 55.55 -21.85 41.86
CA THR A 301 56.54 -20.92 42.38
C THR A 301 57.72 -21.77 42.81
N GLU A 302 58.86 -21.63 42.14
CA GLU A 302 60.09 -22.25 42.63
C GLU A 302 60.30 -21.74 44.06
N THR A 303 60.36 -22.68 45.00
CA THR A 303 60.79 -22.39 46.36
C THR A 303 62.22 -21.87 46.26
N PRO A 304 62.55 -20.69 46.79
CA PRO A 304 63.90 -20.17 46.71
C PRO A 304 64.87 -21.19 47.31
N GLU A 305 65.85 -21.59 46.51
CA GLU A 305 66.99 -22.39 46.94
C GLU A 305 67.66 -21.66 48.12
N PRO A 306 67.98 -22.36 49.23
CA PRO A 306 68.67 -21.74 50.35
C PRO A 306 70.02 -21.17 49.88
N PRO A 307 70.44 -20.00 50.39
CA PRO A 307 71.69 -19.37 49.97
C PRO A 307 72.87 -20.34 50.18
N PRO A 308 73.85 -20.35 49.25
CA PRO A 308 75.03 -21.19 49.38
C PRO A 308 75.74 -20.87 50.70
N ALA A 309 76.14 -21.92 51.42
CA ALA A 309 76.98 -21.80 52.60
C ALA A 309 78.26 -21.04 52.24
N GLU A 310 78.61 -20.03 53.04
CA GLU A 310 79.86 -19.29 52.86
C GLU A 310 81.05 -20.26 52.90
N THR A 311 81.81 -20.29 51.81
CA THR A 311 83.09 -21.00 51.74
C THR A 311 84.06 -20.36 52.74
N PRO A 312 84.69 -21.13 53.64
CA PRO A 312 85.66 -20.57 54.58
C PRO A 312 86.85 -19.97 53.83
N THR A 313 87.19 -18.74 54.18
CA THR A 313 88.40 -18.02 53.78
C THR A 313 89.64 -18.89 54.04
N PRO A 314 90.53 -19.12 53.05
CA PRO A 314 91.79 -19.79 53.31
C PRO A 314 92.64 -18.92 54.24
N THR A 315 93.02 -19.48 55.38
CA THR A 315 94.01 -18.92 56.31
C THR A 315 95.35 -18.77 55.60
N GLU A 316 95.91 -17.56 55.57
CA GLU A 316 97.29 -17.33 55.14
C GLU A 316 98.23 -18.22 55.97
N THR A 317 98.96 -19.09 55.28
CA THR A 317 100.03 -19.89 55.89
C THR A 317 101.24 -18.97 56.08
N PRO A 318 101.81 -18.87 57.30
CA PRO A 318 102.97 -18.02 57.55
C PRO A 318 104.19 -18.48 56.75
N GLU A 319 104.87 -17.51 56.16
CA GLU A 319 106.16 -17.63 55.47
C GLU A 319 107.22 -18.27 56.38
N PRO A 320 107.98 -19.28 55.91
CA PRO A 320 109.02 -19.91 56.72
C PRO A 320 110.20 -18.96 56.93
N PRO A 321 110.82 -18.96 58.13
CA PRO A 321 111.97 -18.10 58.43
C PRO A 321 113.18 -18.43 57.55
N PRO A 322 114.03 -17.44 57.23
CA PRO A 322 115.20 -17.63 56.36
C PRO A 322 116.18 -18.64 56.96
N ALA A 323 116.68 -19.53 56.10
CA ALA A 323 117.65 -20.56 56.45
C ALA A 323 119.00 -19.94 56.87
N GLU A 324 119.53 -20.41 57.99
CA GLU A 324 120.87 -20.08 58.46
C GLU A 324 121.94 -20.71 57.55
N THR A 325 122.90 -19.88 57.16
CA THR A 325 124.13 -20.23 56.44
C THR A 325 125.05 -21.06 57.32
N PRO A 326 125.51 -22.26 56.89
CA PRO A 326 126.66 -22.90 57.49
C PRO A 326 127.97 -22.43 56.82
N THR A 327 128.87 -21.86 57.63
CA THR A 327 130.35 -21.85 57.43
C THR A 327 130.88 -23.01 58.31
N PRO A 328 131.98 -23.78 58.04
CA PRO A 328 133.26 -23.37 57.43
C PRO A 328 134.10 -24.47 56.67
N THR A 329 135.33 -24.08 56.28
CA THR A 329 136.60 -24.89 56.12
C THR A 329 136.70 -25.85 54.91
N GLU A 330 137.79 -25.91 54.12
CA GLU A 330 139.16 -25.36 54.11
C GLU A 330 139.50 -24.69 52.77
#